data_AF-A0A0L7T9V2-F1
#
_entry.id   AF-A0A0L7T9V2-F1
#
_cell.length_a   1.000
_cell.length_b   1.000
_cell.length_c   1.000
_cell.angle_alpha   90.00
_cell.angle_beta   90.00
_cell.angle_gamma   90.00
#
_symmetry.space_group_name_H-M   'P 1'
#
loop_
_entity.id
_entity.type
_entity.pdbx_description
1 polymer ?
#
loop_
_entity_poly.entity_id
_entity_poly.type
_entity_poly.pdbx_seq_one_letter_code
_entity_poly.pdbx_strand_id
1 'polypeptide(L)' 'MDKQALTLVILNGKGAGNDELRAAITGLRDEGYPIEVRVTWEHGDGERYVREAIELNAETVVAGGG' A
#
# COMPACT_ATOMS: atom_id res chain seq x y z
N MET A 1 -3.27 22.54 -7.73
CA MET A 1 -2.48 21.29 -7.68
C MET A 1 -3.48 20.17 -7.67
N ASP A 2 -3.52 19.39 -8.74
CA ASP A 2 -4.37 18.21 -8.78
C ASP A 2 -3.95 17.29 -7.63
N LYS A 3 -4.92 16.90 -6.81
CA LYS A 3 -4.67 16.00 -5.68
C LYS A 3 -4.35 14.64 -6.29
N GLN A 4 -3.12 14.18 -6.15
CA GLN A 4 -2.73 12.84 -6.59
C GLN A 4 -3.64 11.81 -5.91
N ALA A 5 -4.06 10.79 -6.66
CA ALA A 5 -4.98 9.79 -6.17
C ALA A 5 -4.30 8.79 -5.22
N LEU A 6 -5.04 8.32 -4.21
CA LEU A 6 -4.53 7.41 -3.20
C LEU A 6 -4.24 6.03 -3.81
N THR A 7 -3.04 5.52 -3.49
CA THR A 7 -2.65 4.13 -3.75
C THR A 7 -2.52 3.37 -2.43
N LEU A 8 -3.11 2.19 -2.32
CA LEU A 8 -2.94 1.30 -1.15
C LEU A 8 -2.16 0.05 -1.54
N VAL A 9 -1.01 -0.15 -0.91
CA VAL A 9 -0.15 -1.34 -1.10
C VAL A 9 -0.48 -2.38 -0.03
N ILE A 10 -0.91 -3.57 -0.45
CA ILE A 10 -1.11 -4.73 0.42
C ILE A 10 0.12 -5.62 0.29
N LEU A 11 1.00 -5.57 1.28
CA LEU A 11 2.28 -6.26 1.32
C LEU A 11 2.17 -7.58 2.08
N ASN A 12 2.70 -8.67 1.52
CA ASN A 12 2.84 -9.93 2.23
C ASN A 12 3.84 -9.78 3.39
N GLY A 13 3.49 -10.29 4.58
CA GLY A 13 4.36 -10.23 5.77
C GLY A 13 5.80 -10.71 5.55
N LYS A 14 6.03 -11.68 4.66
CA LYS A 14 7.39 -12.15 4.30
C LYS A 14 8.25 -11.07 3.64
N GLY A 15 7.62 -10.13 2.92
CA GLY A 15 8.27 -9.03 2.22
C GLY A 15 8.37 -7.72 3.01
N ALA A 16 7.82 -7.66 4.23
CA ALA A 16 7.75 -6.43 5.04
C ALA A 16 9.11 -5.88 5.49
N GLY A 17 10.14 -6.71 5.50
CA GLY A 17 11.52 -6.35 5.84
C GLY A 17 12.37 -5.84 4.66
N ASN A 18 11.79 -5.60 3.48
CA ASN A 18 12.55 -5.13 2.32
C ASN A 18 12.85 -3.62 2.44
N ASP A 19 14.13 -3.28 2.67
CA ASP A 19 14.58 -1.89 2.82
C ASP A 19 14.54 -1.08 1.52
N GLU A 20 14.78 -1.70 0.36
CA GLU A 20 14.67 -1.02 -0.94
C GLU A 20 13.22 -0.62 -1.23
N LEU A 21 12.26 -1.50 -0.93
CA LEU A 21 10.83 -1.20 -1.03
C LEU A 21 10.43 -0.07 -0.07
N ARG A 22 10.95 -0.10 1.16
CA ARG A 22 10.70 0.98 2.14
C ARG A 22 11.24 2.32 1.64
N ALA A 23 12.46 2.35 1.12
CA ALA A 23 13.08 3.55 0.57
C ALA A 23 12.28 4.09 -0.63
N ALA A 24 11.84 3.22 -1.54
CA ALA A 24 11.02 3.61 -2.69
C ALA A 24 9.68 4.22 -2.28
N ILE A 25 8.97 3.60 -1.33
CA ILE A 25 7.69 4.13 -0.80
C ILE A 25 7.90 5.49 -0.12
N THR A 26 8.96 5.64 0.67
CA THR A 26 9.29 6.92 1.31
C THR A 26 9.59 8.00 0.27
N GLY A 27 10.41 7.72 -0.74
CA GLY A 27 10.72 8.69 -1.80
C GLY A 27 9.47 9.18 -2.53
N LEU A 28 8.56 8.27 -2.88
CA LEU A 28 7.29 8.64 -3.51
C LEU A 28 6.40 9.49 -2.58
N ARG A 29 6.36 9.18 -1.29
CA ARG A 29 5.64 10.03 -0.32
C ARG A 29 6.24 11.43 -0.22
N ASP A 30 7.56 11.54 -0.26
CA ASP A 30 8.26 12.83 -0.23
C ASP A 30 7.99 13.65 -1.51
N GLU A 31 7.78 12.98 -2.65
CA GLU A 31 7.32 13.58 -3.92
C GLU A 31 5.83 13.99 -3.90
N GLY A 32 5.09 13.64 -2.84
CA GLY A 32 3.70 14.02 -2.62
C GLY A 32 2.67 12.93 -2.94
N TYR A 33 3.10 11.74 -3.38
CA TYR A 33 2.20 10.65 -3.72
C TYR A 33 1.55 10.07 -2.45
N PRO A 34 0.21 10.06 -2.35
CA PRO A 34 -0.49 9.46 -1.22
C PRO A 34 -0.44 7.93 -1.35
N ILE A 35 0.44 7.32 -0.58
CA ILE A 35 0.62 5.87 -0.54
C ILE A 35 0.35 5.37 0.87
N GLU A 36 -0.64 4.49 1.01
CA GLU A 36 -0.90 3.71 2.22
C GLU A 36 -0.31 2.31 2.09
N VAL A 37 0.16 1.74 3.20
CA VAL A 37 0.75 0.39 3.23
C VAL A 37 0.08 -0.42 4.32
N ARG A 38 -0.37 -1.62 3.98
CA ARG A 38 -0.90 -2.62 4.91
C ARG A 38 -0.12 -3.91 4.74
N VAL A 39 0.25 -4.53 5.86
CA VAL A 39 1.00 -5.79 5.87
C VAL A 39 0.04 -6.90 6.28
N THR A 40 -0.01 -7.98 5.51
CA THR A 40 -0.78 -9.16 5.85
C THR A 40 -0.03 -10.05 6.84
N TRP A 41 -0.78 -10.72 7.70
CA TRP A 41 -0.31 -11.70 8.67
C TRP A 41 -0.99 -13.04 8.45
N GLU A 42 -2.30 -13.05 8.20
CA GLU A 42 -3.10 -14.27 8.01
C GLU A 42 -4.06 -14.21 6.81
N HIS A 43 -4.72 -15.34 6.55
CA HIS A 43 -5.74 -15.41 5.51
C HIS A 43 -6.92 -14.49 5.84
N GLY A 44 -7.43 -13.78 4.84
CA GLY A 44 -8.51 -12.79 5.00
C GLY A 44 -8.03 -11.35 5.17
N ASP A 45 -6.75 -11.13 5.51
CA ASP A 45 -6.19 -9.78 5.64
C ASP A 45 -6.23 -9.00 4.33
N GLY A 46 -5.92 -9.66 3.22
CA GLY A 46 -6.00 -9.04 1.90
C GLY A 46 -7.40 -8.52 1.60
N GLU A 47 -8.43 -9.31 1.87
CA GLU A 47 -9.82 -8.89 1.68
C GLU A 47 -10.20 -7.73 2.61
N ARG A 48 -9.78 -7.78 3.88
CA ARG A 48 -9.99 -6.68 4.83
C ARG A 48 -9.37 -5.37 4.34
N TYR A 49 -8.13 -5.40 3.85
CA TYR A 49 -7.45 -4.21 3.37
C TYR A 49 -7.96 -3.71 2.01
N VAL A 50 -8.52 -4.58 1.17
CA VAL A 50 -9.25 -4.14 -0.04
C VAL A 50 -10.52 -3.37 0.35
N ARG A 51 -11.28 -3.83 1.35
CA ARG A 51 -12.45 -3.08 1.85
C ARG A 51 -12.04 -1.72 2.42
N GLU A 52 -10.95 -1.67 3.19
CA GLU A 52 -10.37 -0.41 3.68
C GLU A 52 -9.97 0.52 2.51
N ALA A 53 -9.37 -0.01 1.44
CA ALA A 53 -9.00 0.77 0.27
C ALA A 53 -10.22 1.43 -0.40
N ILE A 54 -11.35 0.73 -0.45
CA ILE A 54 -12.62 1.26 -0.96
C ILE A 54 -13.13 2.39 -0.07
N GLU A 55 -13.12 2.22 1.25
CA GLU A 55 -13.52 3.26 2.22
C GLU A 55 -12.66 4.52 2.11
N LEU A 56 -11.36 4.34 1.85
CA LEU A 56 -10.40 5.43 1.65
C LEU A 56 -10.48 6.07 0.25
N ASN A 57 -11.35 5.56 -0.65
CA ASN A 57 -11.42 5.95 -2.06
C ASN A 57 -10.04 5.87 -2.77
N ALA A 58 -9.30 4.80 -2.49
CA ALA A 58 -8.07 4.49 -3.22
C ALA A 58 -8.40 4.21 -4.69
N GLU A 59 -7.69 4.84 -5.60
CA GLU A 59 -7.83 4.59 -7.04
C GLU A 59 -7.12 3.31 -7.44
N THR A 60 -6.02 2.98 -6.75
CA THR A 60 -5.19 1.80 -7.06
C THR A 60 -4.93 0.98 -5.80
N VAL A 61 -5.09 -0.34 -5.91
CA VAL A 61 -4.63 -1.32 -4.92
C VAL A 61 -3.51 -2.16 -5.52
N VAL A 62 -2.35 -2.19 -4.87
CA VAL A 62 -1.18 -2.93 -5.33
C VAL A 62 -0.98 -4.18 -4.46
N ALA A 63 -0.90 -5.35 -5.08
CA ALA A 63 -0.50 -6.58 -4.40
C ALA A 63 1.03 -6.68 -4.33
N GLY A 64 1.61 -6.53 -3.15
CA GLY A 64 3.04 -6.72 -2.88
C GLY A 64 3.32 -8.12 -2.36
N GLY A 65 3.38 -9.13 -3.21
CA GLY A 65 3.66 -10.50 -2.79
C GLY A 65 3.74 -11.50 -3.93
N GLY A 66 4.10 -12.74 -3.60
CA GLY A 66 4.20 -13.89 -4.48
C GLY A 66 4.32 -15.20 -3.69
#